data_AF-A0A9N9T406-F1
#
_entry.id   AF-A0A9N9T406-F1
#
_cell.length_a   1.000
_cell.length_b   1.000
_cell.length_c   1.000
_cell.angle_alpha   90.00
_cell.angle_beta   90.00
_cell.angle_gamma   90.00
#
_symmetry.space_group_name_H-M   'P 1'
#
loop_
_entity.id
_entity.type
_entity.pdbx_description
1 polymer ?
#
loop_
_entity_poly.entity_id
_entity_poly.type
_entity_poly.pdbx_seq_one_letter_code
_entity_poly.pdbx_strand_id
1 'polypeptide(L)'
;MYGTKLQQLKDAMTSILDEIKPEDSFSIVEFNSEIYVWDIENEKSIIAKWDNYREPFEKLAKLNLSKPISATNESITKAKKLVSNMKAGGGTHMIGGLDAGLYLVKSEIERTKESDHQRKHLLIFLTDGQPNIGVHSTDKIIDVVTKLNKDINAPLYSLAFGNSADIEFLKKLSLKNKAFSRQIYEAADAAIQLQQFYRQISSPLLSDVHFKYNDDASEVTNTGFPIVYAGGEIVVTGRFLGHEFNPTIRAVGKRGPLMYRPSVHKPVNSLERLWAYLTVKETLQKMKVAKDKTELTKKALELALKYSFVTDLTSLVVVKPNCTQSMCPDRYQYLPRLGTTSQPARSGGRRGRTRSRTKSRFQNSHPATETVKRVTPATSTETPINSNLDGSLKWLSAALSENKTLSLPSGQFKLGEDSLKITPTETCSKTPEGKEGVCSLIKDCPQVFSKLTNFEVYKTFSCVLQKEYAGVCCPKKDEVAA
;
A
#
# COMPACT_ATOMS: atom_id res chain seq x y z
N MET A 1 -9.81 3.34 -13.46
CA MET A 1 -10.38 2.09 -12.90
C MET A 1 -10.58 0.93 -13.90
N TYR A 2 -10.69 1.15 -15.22
CA TYR A 2 -11.02 0.07 -16.17
C TYR A 2 -10.04 -1.12 -16.12
N GLY A 3 -10.54 -2.34 -16.40
CA GLY A 3 -9.74 -3.56 -16.45
C GLY A 3 -9.49 -4.18 -15.07
N THR A 4 -8.28 -4.69 -14.86
CA THR A 4 -7.88 -5.48 -13.69
C THR A 4 -8.11 -4.76 -12.36
N LYS A 5 -7.89 -3.44 -12.29
CA LYS A 5 -8.12 -2.65 -11.06
C LYS A 5 -9.56 -2.76 -10.55
N LEU A 6 -10.54 -2.57 -11.44
CA LEU A 6 -11.95 -2.70 -11.05
C LEU A 6 -12.29 -4.14 -10.68
N GLN A 7 -11.74 -5.14 -11.38
CA GLN A 7 -11.97 -6.54 -11.02
C GLN A 7 -11.42 -6.84 -9.61
N GLN A 8 -10.19 -6.41 -9.32
CA GLN A 8 -9.56 -6.60 -8.01
C GLN A 8 -10.30 -5.85 -6.89
N LEU A 9 -10.83 -4.66 -7.19
CA LEU A 9 -11.71 -3.95 -6.26
C LEU A 9 -12.98 -4.76 -5.96
N LYS A 10 -13.62 -5.33 -7.00
CA LYS A 10 -14.82 -6.16 -6.83
C LYS A 10 -14.53 -7.42 -6.00
N ASP A 11 -13.41 -8.10 -6.26
CA ASP A 11 -13.00 -9.29 -5.53
C ASP A 11 -12.72 -8.96 -4.05
N ALA A 12 -12.02 -7.86 -3.79
CA ALA A 12 -11.75 -7.37 -2.45
C ALA A 12 -13.02 -6.96 -1.71
N MET A 13 -13.89 -6.15 -2.34
CA MET A 13 -15.14 -5.71 -1.74
C MET A 13 -16.08 -6.88 -1.46
N THR A 14 -16.13 -7.90 -2.34
CA THR A 14 -16.90 -9.12 -2.10
C THR A 14 -16.43 -9.83 -0.83
N SER A 15 -15.12 -9.93 -0.65
CA SER A 15 -14.50 -10.54 0.53
C SER A 15 -14.69 -9.69 1.79
N ILE A 16 -14.58 -8.36 1.67
CA ILE A 16 -14.79 -7.42 2.78
C ILE A 16 -16.24 -7.47 3.25
N LEU A 17 -17.21 -7.52 2.34
CA LEU A 17 -18.63 -7.61 2.67
C LEU A 17 -18.96 -8.89 3.46
N ASP A 18 -18.23 -9.99 3.26
CA ASP A 18 -18.36 -11.21 4.08
C ASP A 18 -17.81 -11.05 5.50
N GLU A 19 -16.91 -10.10 5.73
CA GLU A 19 -16.26 -9.86 7.03
C GLU A 19 -16.98 -8.78 7.86
N ILE A 20 -17.98 -8.08 7.30
CA ILE A 20 -18.79 -7.10 8.04
C ILE A 20 -19.69 -7.85 9.04
N LYS A 21 -19.73 -7.36 10.28
CA LYS A 21 -20.49 -8.03 11.35
C LYS A 21 -21.96 -7.62 11.33
N PRO A 22 -22.90 -8.49 11.73
CA PRO A 22 -24.34 -8.18 11.71
C PRO A 22 -24.75 -6.95 12.53
N GLU A 23 -23.98 -6.59 13.56
CA GLU A 23 -24.20 -5.39 14.37
C GLU A 23 -23.79 -4.07 13.68
N ASP A 24 -23.03 -4.16 12.58
CA ASP A 24 -22.54 -3.04 11.80
C ASP A 24 -23.59 -2.55 10.80
N SER A 25 -23.44 -1.29 10.41
CA SER A 25 -24.19 -0.70 9.29
C SER A 25 -23.21 -0.09 8.29
N PHE A 26 -23.58 -0.09 7.01
CA PHE A 26 -22.72 0.42 5.95
C PHE A 26 -23.51 1.10 4.83
N SER A 27 -22.81 1.90 4.04
CA SER A 27 -23.30 2.50 2.79
C SER A 27 -22.21 2.36 1.73
N ILE A 28 -22.63 2.29 0.47
CA ILE A 28 -21.71 2.31 -0.67
C ILE A 28 -22.00 3.56 -1.49
N VAL A 29 -20.96 4.36 -1.72
CA VAL A 29 -20.99 5.52 -2.61
C VAL A 29 -20.05 5.24 -3.76
N GLU A 30 -20.58 5.22 -4.97
CA GLU A 30 -19.79 5.17 -6.20
C GLU A 30 -19.68 6.59 -6.77
N PHE A 31 -18.50 6.96 -7.24
CA PHE A 31 -18.29 8.27 -7.87
C PHE A 31 -17.53 8.10 -9.19
N ASN A 32 -17.99 8.82 -10.21
CA ASN A 32 -17.32 8.96 -11.49
C ASN A 32 -17.49 10.40 -12.03
N SER A 33 -18.15 10.62 -13.16
CA SER A 33 -18.69 11.93 -13.54
C SER A 33 -19.89 12.34 -12.67
N GLU A 34 -20.57 11.35 -12.10
CA GLU A 34 -21.76 11.49 -11.27
C GLU A 34 -21.51 10.81 -9.92
N ILE A 35 -22.31 11.16 -8.91
CA ILE A 35 -22.25 10.55 -7.57
C ILE A 35 -23.46 9.64 -7.38
N TYR A 36 -23.23 8.35 -7.22
CA TYR A 36 -24.25 7.35 -6.99
C TYR A 36 -24.23 6.94 -5.52
N VAL A 37 -25.28 7.34 -4.80
CA VAL A 37 -25.54 6.87 -3.44
C VAL A 37 -26.48 5.69 -3.54
N TRP A 38 -26.02 4.51 -3.13
CA TRP A 38 -26.75 3.28 -3.34
C TRP A 38 -27.77 3.00 -2.23
N ASP A 39 -29.01 2.76 -2.65
CA ASP A 39 -30.06 2.11 -1.88
C ASP A 39 -29.90 0.59 -2.01
N ILE A 40 -29.16 0.00 -1.08
CA ILE A 40 -28.86 -1.43 -1.11
C ILE A 40 -30.13 -2.27 -0.90
N GLU A 41 -31.09 -1.78 -0.11
CA GLU A 41 -32.33 -2.50 0.19
C GLU A 41 -33.19 -2.67 -1.07
N ASN A 42 -33.34 -1.58 -1.83
CA ASN A 42 -34.17 -1.51 -3.03
C ASN A 42 -33.40 -1.78 -4.33
N GLU A 43 -32.10 -2.08 -4.26
CA GLU A 43 -31.20 -2.29 -5.40
C GLU A 43 -31.22 -1.13 -6.42
N LYS A 44 -31.30 0.11 -5.92
CA LYS A 44 -31.34 1.34 -6.72
C LYS A 44 -30.24 2.29 -6.30
N SER A 45 -29.97 3.30 -7.12
CA SER A 45 -29.04 4.39 -6.78
C SER A 45 -29.72 5.72 -6.97
N ILE A 46 -29.48 6.65 -6.05
CA ILE A 46 -29.83 8.06 -6.23
C ILE A 46 -28.59 8.77 -6.78
N ILE A 47 -28.75 9.48 -7.90
CA ILE A 47 -27.70 10.34 -8.44
C ILE A 47 -27.73 11.65 -7.65
N ALA A 48 -26.74 11.85 -6.79
CA ALA A 48 -26.64 13.03 -5.96
C ALA A 48 -25.99 14.18 -6.74
N LYS A 49 -26.74 15.28 -6.95
CA LYS A 49 -26.28 16.46 -7.69
C LYS A 49 -26.44 17.74 -6.87
N TRP A 50 -25.37 18.53 -6.81
CA TRP A 50 -25.36 19.87 -6.24
C TRP A 50 -24.23 20.69 -6.89
N ASP A 51 -24.32 22.01 -6.72
CA ASP A 51 -23.49 23.01 -7.38
C ASP A 51 -22.49 23.70 -6.43
N ASN A 52 -22.85 23.84 -5.15
CA ASN A 52 -22.02 24.48 -4.14
C ASN A 52 -21.31 23.47 -3.22
N TYR A 53 -20.00 23.26 -3.46
CA TYR A 53 -19.16 22.39 -2.64
C TYR A 53 -18.71 23.00 -1.31
N ARG A 54 -18.96 24.29 -1.04
CA ARG A 54 -18.54 24.93 0.21
C ARG A 54 -19.37 24.47 1.40
N GLU A 55 -20.66 24.26 1.16
CA GLU A 55 -21.69 23.91 2.15
C GLU A 55 -22.69 22.91 1.52
N PRO A 56 -22.22 21.68 1.20
CA PRO A 56 -22.98 20.73 0.39
C PRO A 56 -24.14 20.09 1.18
N PHE A 57 -24.08 20.08 2.51
CA PHE A 57 -24.99 19.31 3.36
C PHE A 57 -26.46 19.78 3.30
N GLU A 58 -26.71 21.08 3.12
CA GLU A 58 -28.10 21.57 2.99
C GLU A 58 -28.78 21.08 1.71
N LYS A 59 -28.01 20.97 0.62
CA LYS A 59 -28.50 20.45 -0.66
C LYS A 59 -28.65 18.94 -0.59
N LEU A 60 -27.64 18.23 -0.06
CA LEU A 60 -27.68 16.78 0.12
C LEU A 60 -28.85 16.33 1.00
N ALA A 61 -29.20 17.12 2.03
CA ALA A 61 -30.36 16.84 2.88
C ALA A 61 -31.70 16.85 2.16
N LYS A 62 -31.81 17.51 1.00
CA LYS A 62 -33.03 17.55 0.19
C LYS A 62 -33.15 16.38 -0.78
N LEU A 63 -32.08 15.60 -0.97
CA LEU A 63 -32.03 14.53 -1.97
C LEU A 63 -32.57 13.18 -1.46
N ASN A 64 -33.07 13.11 -0.21
CA ASN A 64 -33.60 11.90 0.41
C ASN A 64 -32.69 10.68 0.20
N LEU A 65 -31.38 10.86 0.45
CA LEU A 65 -30.39 9.82 0.26
C LEU A 65 -30.66 8.60 1.15
N SER A 66 -30.43 7.42 0.62
CA SER A 66 -30.58 6.16 1.35
C SER A 66 -29.60 6.11 2.52
N LYS A 67 -30.11 5.65 3.66
CA LYS A 67 -29.38 5.61 4.93
C LYS A 67 -28.43 4.41 4.98
N PRO A 68 -27.46 4.38 5.92
CA PRO A 68 -26.70 3.17 6.19
C PRO A 68 -27.61 1.98 6.52
N ILE A 69 -27.38 0.85 5.85
CA ILE A 69 -28.15 -0.39 6.03
C ILE A 69 -27.41 -1.32 7.00
N SER A 70 -28.15 -2.03 7.86
CA SER A 70 -27.56 -3.06 8.71
C SER A 70 -27.06 -4.25 7.89
N ALA A 71 -25.96 -4.87 8.32
CA ALA A 71 -25.29 -5.96 7.62
C ALA A 71 -25.96 -7.33 7.83
N THR A 72 -27.19 -7.48 7.36
CA THR A 72 -27.88 -8.78 7.30
C THR A 72 -27.39 -9.61 6.11
N ASN A 73 -27.59 -10.92 6.13
CA ASN A 73 -27.24 -11.79 5.00
C ASN A 73 -27.89 -11.32 3.67
N GLU A 74 -29.11 -10.78 3.75
CA GLU A 74 -29.80 -10.24 2.59
C GLU A 74 -29.14 -8.96 2.06
N SER A 75 -28.85 -7.99 2.94
CA SER A 75 -28.21 -6.72 2.52
C SER A 75 -26.79 -6.94 2.01
N ILE A 76 -26.03 -7.87 2.60
CA ILE A 76 -24.71 -8.28 2.10
C ILE A 76 -24.81 -8.90 0.71
N THR A 77 -25.78 -9.78 0.47
CA THR A 77 -26.00 -10.39 -0.85
C THR A 77 -26.35 -9.34 -1.91
N LYS A 78 -27.26 -8.41 -1.58
CA LYS A 78 -27.62 -7.27 -2.46
C LYS A 78 -26.43 -6.35 -2.73
N ALA A 79 -25.63 -6.04 -1.70
CA ALA A 79 -24.42 -5.24 -1.84
C ALA A 79 -23.36 -5.91 -2.73
N LYS A 80 -23.16 -7.22 -2.62
CA LYS A 80 -22.25 -7.98 -3.50
C LYS A 80 -22.71 -7.93 -4.96
N LYS A 81 -24.01 -8.11 -5.20
CA LYS A 81 -24.60 -8.00 -6.54
C LYS A 81 -24.38 -6.61 -7.13
N LEU A 82 -24.61 -5.55 -6.35
CA LEU A 82 -24.31 -4.17 -6.72
C LEU A 82 -22.83 -3.99 -7.11
N VAL A 83 -21.91 -4.40 -6.23
CA VAL A 83 -20.46 -4.30 -6.48
C VAL A 83 -20.06 -5.04 -7.76
N SER A 84 -20.58 -6.26 -7.97
CA SER A 84 -20.31 -7.04 -9.18
C SER A 84 -20.72 -6.34 -10.47
N ASN A 85 -21.76 -5.50 -10.39
CA ASN A 85 -22.33 -4.77 -11.52
C ASN A 85 -21.69 -3.39 -11.77
N MET A 86 -20.78 -2.92 -10.89
CA MET A 86 -20.07 -1.66 -11.09
C MET A 86 -19.31 -1.65 -12.42
N LYS A 87 -19.31 -0.51 -13.10
CA LYS A 87 -18.64 -0.35 -14.39
C LYS A 87 -17.76 0.89 -14.35
N ALA A 88 -16.53 0.75 -14.84
CA ALA A 88 -15.66 1.90 -15.01
C ALA A 88 -16.15 2.74 -16.20
N GLY A 89 -16.32 4.05 -15.98
CA GLY A 89 -16.69 5.01 -17.01
C GLY A 89 -16.74 6.41 -16.41
N GLY A 90 -16.80 7.44 -17.25
CA GLY A 90 -16.87 8.83 -16.82
C GLY A 90 -15.55 9.39 -16.25
N GLY A 91 -15.68 10.45 -15.46
CA GLY A 91 -14.57 11.17 -14.81
C GLY A 91 -14.35 10.74 -13.36
N THR A 92 -13.82 11.64 -12.55
CA THR A 92 -13.37 11.42 -11.18
C THR A 92 -13.78 12.61 -10.32
N HIS A 93 -15.03 12.58 -9.84
CA HIS A 93 -15.67 13.61 -9.02
C HIS A 93 -15.40 13.41 -7.52
N MET A 94 -14.13 13.51 -7.11
CA MET A 94 -13.71 13.18 -5.74
C MET A 94 -14.41 13.98 -4.65
N ILE A 95 -14.56 15.30 -4.84
CA ILE A 95 -15.24 16.16 -3.87
C ILE A 95 -16.68 15.70 -3.66
N GLY A 96 -17.34 15.26 -4.74
CA GLY A 96 -18.69 14.74 -4.68
C GLY A 96 -18.81 13.47 -3.82
N GLY A 97 -17.91 12.50 -4.07
CA GLY A 97 -17.88 11.26 -3.28
C GLY A 97 -17.59 11.51 -1.80
N LEU A 98 -16.66 12.42 -1.50
CA LEU A 98 -16.28 12.77 -0.12
C LEU A 98 -17.42 13.52 0.61
N ASP A 99 -18.06 14.48 -0.03
CA ASP A 99 -19.20 15.22 0.53
C ASP A 99 -20.37 14.27 0.83
N ALA A 100 -20.74 13.40 -0.12
CA ALA A 100 -21.82 12.43 0.06
C ALA A 100 -21.49 11.43 1.19
N GLY A 101 -20.27 10.90 1.22
CA GLY A 101 -19.82 9.98 2.27
C GLY A 101 -19.86 10.63 3.67
N LEU A 102 -19.33 11.85 3.80
CA LEU A 102 -19.38 12.59 5.07
C LEU A 102 -20.81 12.95 5.47
N TYR A 103 -21.67 13.32 4.51
CA TYR A 103 -23.07 13.60 4.78
C TYR A 103 -23.80 12.37 5.33
N LEU A 104 -23.59 11.19 4.74
CA LEU A 104 -24.18 9.95 5.24
C LEU A 104 -23.76 9.66 6.68
N VAL A 105 -22.45 9.81 6.98
CA VAL A 105 -21.94 9.67 8.35
C VAL A 105 -22.59 10.69 9.30
N LYS A 106 -22.64 11.96 8.92
CA LYS A 106 -23.27 13.02 9.70
C LYS A 106 -24.73 12.69 10.00
N SER A 107 -25.48 12.30 8.98
CA SER A 107 -26.91 12.01 9.09
C SER A 107 -27.18 10.84 10.04
N GLU A 108 -26.30 9.83 10.04
CA GLU A 108 -26.41 8.68 10.94
C GLU A 108 -26.06 9.03 12.39
N ILE A 109 -25.02 9.85 12.60
CA ILE A 109 -24.70 10.39 13.93
C ILE A 109 -25.88 11.17 14.47
N GLU A 110 -26.45 12.10 13.69
CA GLU A 110 -27.58 12.93 14.12
C GLU A 110 -28.82 12.10 14.47
N ARG A 111 -29.04 10.99 13.76
CA ARG A 111 -30.15 10.07 13.99
C ARG A 111 -29.97 9.20 15.24
N THR A 112 -28.73 8.81 15.55
CA THR A 112 -28.41 7.85 16.63
C THR A 112 -27.98 8.51 17.94
N LYS A 113 -27.92 9.86 17.97
CA LYS A 113 -27.52 10.71 19.11
C LYS A 113 -28.10 10.32 20.48
N GLU A 114 -29.26 9.64 20.54
CA GLU A 114 -29.93 9.25 21.78
C GLU A 114 -29.87 7.75 22.13
N SER A 115 -29.47 6.87 21.21
CA SER A 115 -29.61 5.40 21.38
C SER A 115 -28.33 4.59 21.26
N ASP A 116 -27.27 5.13 20.64
CA ASP A 116 -26.09 4.31 20.32
C ASP A 116 -24.76 5.11 20.34
N HIS A 117 -24.32 5.51 21.54
CA HIS A 117 -22.95 6.03 21.73
C HIS A 117 -21.84 4.98 21.47
N GLN A 118 -22.19 3.75 21.09
CA GLN A 118 -21.25 2.64 20.98
C GLN A 118 -20.66 2.53 19.57
N ARG A 119 -21.42 2.88 18.52
CA ARG A 119 -20.95 2.79 17.14
C ARG A 119 -19.90 3.84 16.80
N LYS A 120 -18.84 3.40 16.10
CA LYS A 120 -17.81 4.28 15.57
C LYS A 120 -17.99 4.40 14.07
N HIS A 121 -18.03 5.65 13.61
CA HIS A 121 -18.22 5.98 12.22
C HIS A 121 -16.87 6.24 11.57
N LEU A 122 -16.64 5.64 10.41
CA LEU A 122 -15.42 5.80 9.63
C LEU A 122 -15.76 5.93 8.15
N LEU A 123 -14.87 6.55 7.38
CA LEU A 123 -15.01 6.70 5.94
C LEU A 123 -13.78 6.10 5.25
N ILE A 124 -14.00 5.22 4.28
CA ILE A 124 -12.95 4.65 3.43
C ILE A 124 -13.15 5.21 2.02
N PHE A 125 -12.13 5.90 1.51
CA PHE A 125 -12.13 6.53 0.20
C PHE A 125 -11.07 5.87 -0.68
N LEU A 126 -11.46 5.36 -1.85
CA LEU A 126 -10.54 4.71 -2.79
C LEU A 126 -10.59 5.41 -4.15
N THR A 127 -9.42 5.62 -4.77
CA THR A 127 -9.31 6.16 -6.12
C THR A 127 -8.05 5.65 -6.82
N ASP A 128 -8.09 5.52 -8.15
CA ASP A 128 -6.92 5.22 -8.97
C ASP A 128 -6.42 6.41 -9.81
N GLY A 129 -6.95 7.62 -9.56
CA GLY A 129 -6.66 8.78 -10.39
C GLY A 129 -6.65 10.09 -9.63
N GLN A 130 -6.72 11.19 -10.38
CA GLN A 130 -6.74 12.56 -9.89
C GLN A 130 -8.12 13.19 -10.12
N PRO A 131 -8.53 14.18 -9.30
CA PRO A 131 -9.83 14.82 -9.48
C PRO A 131 -9.88 15.58 -10.82
N ASN A 132 -10.90 15.31 -11.62
CA ASN A 132 -11.09 15.94 -12.94
C ASN A 132 -12.54 16.36 -13.23
N ILE A 133 -13.43 16.22 -12.23
CA ILE A 133 -14.81 16.72 -12.24
C ILE A 133 -15.06 17.47 -10.93
N GLY A 134 -15.80 18.57 -11.00
CA GLY A 134 -16.09 19.42 -9.85
C GLY A 134 -14.87 20.25 -9.42
N VAL A 135 -14.33 20.00 -8.24
CA VAL A 135 -13.15 20.71 -7.72
C VAL A 135 -11.88 19.94 -8.10
N HIS A 136 -10.98 20.56 -8.86
CA HIS A 136 -9.73 19.92 -9.31
C HIS A 136 -8.56 20.16 -8.36
N SER A 137 -8.62 21.23 -7.54
CA SER A 137 -7.54 21.57 -6.61
C SER A 137 -7.59 20.65 -5.39
N THR A 138 -6.55 19.85 -5.24
CA THR A 138 -6.34 18.92 -4.11
C THR A 138 -6.33 19.64 -2.77
N ASP A 139 -5.66 20.80 -2.66
CA ASP A 139 -5.65 21.62 -1.45
C ASP A 139 -7.06 22.15 -1.09
N LYS A 140 -7.83 22.60 -2.09
CA LYS A 140 -9.22 23.04 -1.85
C LYS A 140 -10.10 21.87 -1.37
N ILE A 141 -9.95 20.69 -1.96
CA ILE A 141 -10.67 19.48 -1.50
C ILE A 141 -10.32 19.20 -0.04
N ILE A 142 -9.03 19.19 0.30
CA ILE A 142 -8.57 18.96 1.68
C ILE A 142 -9.22 19.97 2.62
N ASP A 143 -9.20 21.27 2.30
CA ASP A 143 -9.70 22.30 3.18
C ASP A 143 -11.22 22.22 3.37
N VAL A 144 -11.99 21.95 2.30
CA VAL A 144 -13.44 21.75 2.38
C VAL A 144 -13.77 20.51 3.22
N VAL A 145 -13.19 19.36 2.88
CA VAL A 145 -13.47 18.09 3.56
C VAL A 145 -13.08 18.15 5.04
N THR A 146 -11.92 18.73 5.35
CA THR A 146 -11.47 18.92 6.74
C THR A 146 -12.40 19.86 7.51
N LYS A 147 -12.92 20.92 6.87
CA LYS A 147 -13.90 21.82 7.48
C LYS A 147 -15.20 21.06 7.79
N LEU A 148 -15.72 20.30 6.83
CA LEU A 148 -16.97 19.55 6.97
C LEU A 148 -16.86 18.45 8.05
N ASN A 149 -15.70 17.81 8.16
CA ASN A 149 -15.47 16.75 9.12
C ASN A 149 -15.13 17.25 10.54
N LYS A 150 -15.04 18.57 10.77
CA LYS A 150 -14.68 19.13 12.08
C LYS A 150 -15.67 18.71 13.18
N ASP A 151 -16.96 18.76 12.89
CA ASP A 151 -18.03 18.44 13.84
C ASP A 151 -18.44 16.95 13.79
N ILE A 152 -18.23 16.31 12.64
CA ILE A 152 -18.50 14.88 12.42
C ILE A 152 -17.44 14.03 13.14
N ASN A 153 -16.18 14.47 13.07
CA ASN A 153 -15.05 13.85 13.73
C ASN A 153 -14.81 12.37 13.34
N ALA A 154 -15.13 12.00 12.09
CA ALA A 154 -14.96 10.64 11.59
C ALA A 154 -13.57 10.44 10.96
N PRO A 155 -12.83 9.36 11.29
CA PRO A 155 -11.59 9.02 10.59
C PRO A 155 -11.84 8.76 9.09
N LEU A 156 -11.08 9.46 8.23
CA LEU A 156 -11.15 9.34 6.77
C LEU A 156 -9.90 8.63 6.22
N TYR A 157 -10.01 7.35 5.93
CA TYR A 157 -8.93 6.57 5.33
C TYR A 157 -8.93 6.68 3.82
N SER A 158 -7.75 6.89 3.23
CA SER A 158 -7.63 7.04 1.77
C SER A 158 -6.76 5.94 1.15
N LEU A 159 -7.25 5.29 0.11
CA LEU A 159 -6.57 4.23 -0.64
C LEU A 159 -6.22 4.75 -2.04
N ALA A 160 -4.92 4.92 -2.30
CA ALA A 160 -4.39 5.27 -3.61
C ALA A 160 -4.13 3.99 -4.39
N PHE A 161 -4.98 3.67 -5.37
CA PHE A 161 -4.83 2.45 -6.16
C PHE A 161 -3.97 2.73 -7.39
N GLY A 162 -2.75 2.20 -7.37
CA GLY A 162 -1.80 2.34 -8.47
C GLY A 162 -0.99 3.62 -8.42
N ASN A 163 -0.30 3.89 -9.52
CA ASN A 163 0.66 4.99 -9.60
C ASN A 163 0.05 6.30 -10.14
N SER A 164 -1.18 6.24 -10.67
CA SER A 164 -1.87 7.41 -11.20
C SER A 164 -2.60 8.24 -10.14
N ALA A 165 -2.88 7.66 -8.98
CA ALA A 165 -3.46 8.36 -7.84
C ALA A 165 -2.41 9.22 -7.12
N ASP A 166 -2.78 10.45 -6.76
CA ASP A 166 -1.90 11.34 -5.99
C ASP A 166 -1.87 10.91 -4.50
N ILE A 167 -0.91 10.04 -4.18
CA ILE A 167 -0.70 9.54 -2.82
C ILE A 167 -0.29 10.65 -1.83
N GLU A 168 0.35 11.73 -2.27
CA GLU A 168 0.73 12.82 -1.37
C GLU A 168 -0.50 13.63 -0.93
N PHE A 169 -1.39 13.94 -1.88
CA PHE A 169 -2.70 14.51 -1.60
C PHE A 169 -3.50 13.63 -0.64
N LEU A 170 -3.63 12.33 -0.93
CA LEU A 170 -4.41 11.40 -0.10
C LEU A 170 -3.82 11.23 1.31
N LYS A 171 -2.49 11.22 1.44
CA LYS A 171 -1.82 11.25 2.76
C LYS A 171 -2.19 12.50 3.54
N LYS A 172 -2.15 13.69 2.92
CA LYS A 172 -2.53 14.95 3.58
C LYS A 172 -4.02 14.95 3.97
N LEU A 173 -4.89 14.48 3.08
CA LEU A 173 -6.33 14.37 3.31
C LEU A 173 -6.62 13.53 4.55
N SER A 174 -6.08 12.31 4.62
CA SER A 174 -6.30 11.43 5.77
C SER A 174 -5.67 11.95 7.06
N LEU A 175 -4.45 12.51 7.00
CA LEU A 175 -3.78 13.07 8.18
C LEU A 175 -4.55 14.25 8.79
N LYS A 176 -5.11 15.14 7.97
CA LYS A 176 -5.98 16.23 8.46
C LYS A 176 -7.32 15.71 9.02
N ASN A 177 -7.70 14.48 8.69
CA ASN A 177 -8.97 13.85 9.06
C ASN A 177 -8.76 12.59 9.92
N LYS A 178 -7.80 12.65 10.86
CA LYS A 178 -7.64 11.67 11.96
C LYS A 178 -7.42 10.22 11.53
N ALA A 179 -6.83 10.02 10.35
CA ALA A 179 -6.63 8.72 9.74
C ALA A 179 -5.31 8.67 8.95
N PHE A 180 -5.06 7.55 8.26
CA PHE A 180 -3.90 7.37 7.38
C PHE A 180 -4.32 6.96 5.97
N SER A 181 -3.38 7.12 5.03
CA SER A 181 -3.55 6.67 3.65
C SER A 181 -2.64 5.49 3.34
N ARG A 182 -3.10 4.60 2.46
CA ARG A 182 -2.35 3.43 1.98
C ARG A 182 -2.26 3.48 0.45
N GLN A 183 -1.08 3.14 -0.08
CA GLN A 183 -0.92 2.87 -1.50
C GLN A 183 -1.19 1.39 -1.75
N ILE A 184 -2.00 1.11 -2.76
CA ILE A 184 -2.33 -0.24 -3.24
C ILE A 184 -1.62 -0.41 -4.57
N TYR A 185 -0.73 -1.38 -4.66
CA TYR A 185 0.07 -1.60 -5.87
C TYR A 185 -0.72 -2.41 -6.89
N GLU A 186 -0.60 -2.04 -8.17
CA GLU A 186 -1.25 -2.72 -9.31
C GLU A 186 -0.55 -4.05 -9.62
N ALA A 187 -0.74 -5.05 -8.76
CA ALA A 187 -0.18 -6.39 -8.87
C ALA A 187 -1.24 -7.46 -8.61
N ALA A 188 -0.91 -8.74 -8.78
CA ALA A 188 -1.85 -9.86 -8.62
C ALA A 188 -2.50 -9.92 -7.22
N ASP A 189 -1.83 -9.36 -6.21
CA ASP A 189 -2.24 -9.35 -4.81
C ASP A 189 -3.01 -8.08 -4.40
N ALA A 190 -3.37 -7.17 -5.32
CA ALA A 190 -4.02 -5.90 -4.96
C ALA A 190 -5.32 -6.10 -4.18
N ALA A 191 -6.09 -7.14 -4.51
CA ALA A 191 -7.29 -7.50 -3.76
C ALA A 191 -6.98 -7.89 -2.30
N ILE A 192 -5.88 -8.60 -2.07
CA ILE A 192 -5.39 -8.97 -0.74
C ILE A 192 -4.92 -7.73 0.01
N GLN A 193 -4.22 -6.81 -0.64
CA GLN A 193 -3.79 -5.54 -0.02
C GLN A 193 -4.99 -4.72 0.50
N LEU A 194 -6.08 -4.66 -0.28
CA LEU A 194 -7.33 -4.00 0.11
C LEU A 194 -8.00 -4.69 1.30
N GLN A 195 -8.09 -6.03 1.28
CA GLN A 195 -8.66 -6.81 2.36
C GLN A 195 -7.84 -6.69 3.67
N GLN A 196 -6.51 -6.74 3.58
CA GLN A 196 -5.62 -6.55 4.72
C GLN A 196 -5.76 -5.15 5.32
N PHE A 197 -5.87 -4.12 4.48
CA PHE A 197 -6.17 -2.78 4.94
C PHE A 197 -7.49 -2.73 5.70
N TYR A 198 -8.56 -3.33 5.16
CA TYR A 198 -9.86 -3.38 5.86
C TYR A 198 -9.74 -4.06 7.22
N ARG A 199 -9.11 -5.25 7.28
CA ARG A 199 -8.90 -5.99 8.53
C ARG A 199 -8.18 -5.15 9.59
N GLN A 200 -7.20 -4.33 9.18
CA GLN A 200 -6.47 -3.42 10.06
C GLN A 200 -7.39 -2.40 10.78
N ILE A 201 -8.51 -2.00 10.15
CA ILE A 201 -9.42 -0.98 10.68
C ILE A 201 -10.84 -1.49 10.99
N SER A 202 -11.11 -2.77 10.76
CA SER A 202 -12.44 -3.38 10.84
C SER A 202 -13.01 -3.50 12.27
N SER A 203 -12.14 -3.54 13.28
CA SER A 203 -12.53 -3.86 14.65
C SER A 203 -12.07 -2.77 15.64
N PRO A 204 -12.76 -1.61 15.69
CA PRO A 204 -12.49 -0.57 16.68
C PRO A 204 -12.83 -1.06 18.09
N LEU A 205 -11.85 -1.05 19.01
CA LEU A 205 -12.01 -1.50 20.39
C LEU A 205 -12.16 -0.35 21.37
N LEU A 206 -11.34 0.69 21.20
CA LEU A 206 -11.33 1.88 22.03
C LEU A 206 -11.40 3.12 21.14
N SER A 207 -11.96 4.19 21.68
CA SER A 207 -12.01 5.50 21.05
C SER A 207 -11.64 6.59 22.04
N ASP A 208 -11.29 7.77 21.53
CA ASP A 208 -10.94 8.95 22.35
C ASP A 208 -9.86 8.62 23.40
N VAL A 209 -8.80 7.95 22.94
CA VAL A 209 -7.74 7.46 23.81
C VAL A 209 -6.75 8.58 24.10
N HIS A 210 -6.63 8.94 25.36
CA HIS A 210 -5.79 10.02 25.83
C HIS A 210 -4.83 9.54 26.91
N PHE A 211 -3.54 9.68 26.62
CA PHE A 211 -2.46 9.45 27.58
C PHE A 211 -2.19 10.75 28.33
N LYS A 212 -2.23 10.68 29.65
CA LYS A 212 -1.85 11.78 30.54
C LYS A 212 -0.63 11.35 31.34
N TYR A 213 0.38 12.21 31.33
CA TYR A 213 1.64 12.06 32.05
C TYR A 213 1.78 13.15 33.12
N ASN A 214 2.73 12.97 34.03
CA ASN A 214 3.14 13.99 34.99
C ASN A 214 3.75 15.22 34.29
N ASP A 215 3.82 16.34 35.00
CA ASP A 215 4.38 17.60 34.47
C ASP A 215 5.87 17.52 34.13
N ASP A 216 6.61 16.59 34.75
CA ASP A 216 8.02 16.33 34.45
C ASP A 216 8.25 15.57 33.12
N ALA A 217 7.17 15.21 32.40
CA ALA A 217 7.24 14.61 31.08
C ALA A 217 7.34 15.69 29.99
N SER A 218 8.37 15.59 29.16
CA SER A 218 8.67 16.55 28.08
C SER A 218 8.95 15.82 26.77
N GLU A 219 8.90 16.57 25.66
CA GLU A 219 9.14 16.04 24.31
C GLU A 219 8.34 14.76 23.99
N VAL A 220 7.10 14.70 24.50
CA VAL A 220 6.20 13.56 24.31
C VAL A 220 5.62 13.59 22.91
N THR A 221 5.60 12.43 22.25
CA THR A 221 4.87 12.20 20.99
C THR A 221 3.37 12.38 21.20
N ASN A 222 2.60 12.28 20.12
CA ASN A 222 1.15 12.40 20.19
C ASN A 222 0.54 11.54 21.31
N THR A 223 -0.30 12.16 22.13
CA THR A 223 -0.93 11.52 23.30
C THR A 223 -2.41 11.25 23.11
N GLY A 224 -3.01 11.72 22.02
CA GLY A 224 -4.43 11.55 21.69
C GLY A 224 -4.64 10.72 20.44
N PHE A 225 -5.39 9.63 20.56
CA PHE A 225 -5.66 8.70 19.47
C PHE A 225 -7.17 8.52 19.27
N PRO A 226 -7.70 8.78 18.06
CA PRO A 226 -9.14 8.73 17.81
C PRO A 226 -9.74 7.35 18.05
N ILE A 227 -9.08 6.31 17.54
CA ILE A 227 -9.54 4.92 17.59
C ILE A 227 -8.34 3.99 17.75
N VAL A 228 -8.52 2.92 18.52
CA VAL A 228 -7.60 1.78 18.62
C VAL A 228 -8.30 0.56 18.07
N TYR A 229 -7.66 -0.10 17.10
CA TYR A 229 -8.21 -1.27 16.43
C TYR A 229 -7.65 -2.56 17.02
N ALA A 230 -8.41 -3.64 16.94
CA ALA A 230 -7.95 -4.97 17.31
C ALA A 230 -6.71 -5.38 16.50
N GLY A 231 -5.69 -5.90 17.17
CA GLY A 231 -4.39 -6.21 16.56
C GLY A 231 -3.51 -4.98 16.29
N GLY A 232 -4.02 -3.77 16.51
CA GLY A 232 -3.23 -2.54 16.50
C GLY A 232 -2.49 -2.31 17.80
N GLU A 233 -1.48 -1.44 17.73
CA GLU A 233 -0.70 -1.01 18.89
C GLU A 233 -0.56 0.52 18.85
N ILE A 234 -0.60 1.15 20.03
CA ILE A 234 -0.26 2.55 20.22
C ILE A 234 1.00 2.64 21.06
N VAL A 235 1.98 3.36 20.56
CA VAL A 235 3.23 3.64 21.25
C VAL A 235 3.35 5.14 21.42
N VAL A 236 3.52 5.57 22.66
CA VAL A 236 3.81 6.96 23.03
C VAL A 236 5.16 7.00 23.71
N THR A 237 6.03 7.90 23.28
CA THR A 237 7.36 8.08 23.84
C THR A 237 7.57 9.51 24.26
N GLY A 238 8.33 9.73 25.32
CA GLY A 238 8.72 11.05 25.78
C GLY A 238 9.95 10.96 26.67
N ARG A 239 10.39 12.12 27.16
CA ARG A 239 11.48 12.24 28.12
C ARG A 239 10.88 12.53 29.48
N PHE A 240 11.39 11.87 30.51
CA PHE A 240 10.90 12.04 31.87
C PHE A 240 12.09 12.32 32.79
N LEU A 241 12.04 13.43 33.52
CA LEU A 241 13.11 13.87 34.43
C LEU A 241 12.72 13.76 35.92
N GLY A 242 11.47 13.38 36.20
CA GLY A 242 10.96 13.21 37.56
C GLY A 242 11.41 11.90 38.21
N HIS A 243 11.14 11.79 39.51
CA HIS A 243 11.44 10.58 40.28
C HIS A 243 10.29 9.57 40.27
N GLU A 244 9.05 10.04 40.23
CA GLU A 244 7.84 9.21 40.32
C GLU A 244 7.00 9.32 39.04
N PHE A 245 6.87 8.22 38.30
CA PHE A 245 6.13 8.18 37.04
C PHE A 245 4.74 7.59 37.24
N ASN A 246 3.70 8.42 37.11
CA ASN A 246 2.31 8.06 37.38
C ASN A 246 1.40 8.37 36.17
N PRO A 247 1.56 7.65 35.05
CA PRO A 247 0.73 7.86 33.87
C PRO A 247 -0.71 7.40 34.09
N THR A 248 -1.64 8.02 33.37
CA THR A 248 -3.05 7.59 33.30
C THR A 248 -3.51 7.56 31.86
N ILE A 249 -4.31 6.55 31.49
CA ILE A 249 -4.87 6.43 30.14
C ILE A 249 -6.38 6.49 30.25
N ARG A 250 -6.99 7.45 29.57
CA ARG A 250 -8.45 7.57 29.44
C ARG A 250 -8.85 7.09 28.05
N ALA A 251 -9.96 6.38 27.95
CA ALA A 251 -10.50 5.90 26.68
C ALA A 251 -12.01 5.73 26.80
N VAL A 252 -12.71 5.52 25.68
CA VAL A 252 -14.12 5.14 25.63
C VAL A 252 -14.22 3.80 24.91
N GLY A 253 -14.67 2.78 25.62
CA GLY A 253 -14.99 1.46 25.07
C GLY A 253 -16.48 1.29 24.80
N LYS A 254 -16.88 0.09 24.37
CA LYS A 254 -18.29 -0.24 24.05
C LYS A 254 -19.28 0.06 25.20
N ARG A 255 -18.86 -0.12 26.45
CA ARG A 255 -19.71 0.09 27.65
C ARG A 255 -19.57 1.48 28.28
N GLY A 256 -18.84 2.40 27.64
CA GLY A 256 -18.61 3.75 28.14
C GLY A 256 -17.15 4.06 28.49
N PRO A 257 -16.92 5.12 29.29
CA PRO A 257 -15.58 5.58 29.64
C PRO A 257 -14.77 4.56 30.45
N LEU A 258 -13.49 4.49 30.16
CA LEU A 258 -12.51 3.61 30.77
C LEU A 258 -11.31 4.44 31.23
N MET A 259 -10.73 4.05 32.36
CA MET A 259 -9.51 4.64 32.89
C MET A 259 -8.55 3.52 33.31
N TYR A 260 -7.34 3.55 32.77
CA TYR A 260 -6.29 2.60 33.07
C TYR A 260 -5.15 3.29 33.82
N ARG A 261 -4.61 2.58 34.82
CA ARG A 261 -3.34 2.90 35.50
C ARG A 261 -2.35 1.79 35.15
N PRO A 262 -1.45 2.01 34.18
CA PRO A 262 -0.53 0.97 33.74
C PRO A 262 0.55 0.72 34.80
N SER A 263 1.04 -0.50 34.85
CA SER A 263 2.20 -0.87 35.67
C SER A 263 3.47 -0.25 35.08
N VAL A 264 4.28 0.36 35.94
CA VAL A 264 5.52 1.02 35.54
C VAL A 264 6.69 0.09 35.77
N HIS A 265 7.48 -0.14 34.72
CA HIS A 265 8.66 -0.99 34.76
C HIS A 265 9.89 -0.21 34.32
N LYS A 266 11.03 -0.47 34.98
CA LYS A 266 12.33 0.03 34.53
C LYS A 266 12.83 -0.86 33.40
N PRO A 267 13.10 -0.31 32.20
CA PRO A 267 13.61 -1.10 31.08
C PRO A 267 15.06 -1.55 31.34
N VAL A 268 15.44 -2.68 30.76
CA VAL A 268 16.80 -3.22 30.86
C VAL A 268 17.78 -2.49 29.93
N ASN A 269 17.27 -1.94 28.82
CA ASN A 269 18.04 -1.24 27.78
C ASN A 269 17.58 0.22 27.64
N SER A 270 18.42 1.07 27.02
CA SER A 270 18.05 2.45 26.70
C SER A 270 16.94 2.52 25.64
N LEU A 271 15.86 3.23 25.95
CA LEU A 271 14.75 3.51 25.04
C LEU A 271 14.92 4.84 24.28
N GLU A 272 16.05 5.54 24.47
CA GLU A 272 16.28 6.86 23.89
C GLU A 272 16.25 6.85 22.36
N ARG A 273 16.81 5.81 21.72
CA ARG A 273 16.80 5.69 20.26
C ARG A 273 15.39 5.43 19.70
N LEU A 274 14.54 4.69 20.43
CA LEU A 274 13.14 4.46 20.06
C LEU A 274 12.36 5.77 20.12
N TRP A 275 12.52 6.52 21.22
CA TRP A 275 11.96 7.86 21.35
C TRP A 275 12.39 8.76 20.20
N ALA A 276 13.69 8.83 19.90
CA ALA A 276 14.21 9.66 18.82
C ALA A 276 13.61 9.27 17.46
N TYR A 277 13.53 7.97 17.16
CA TYR A 277 12.94 7.47 15.92
C TYR A 277 11.46 7.88 15.78
N LEU A 278 10.65 7.66 16.82
CA LEU A 278 9.22 7.99 16.80
C LEU A 278 8.98 9.50 16.75
N THR A 279 9.76 10.29 17.48
CA THR A 279 9.68 11.77 17.45
C THR A 279 10.06 12.31 16.08
N VAL A 280 11.11 11.80 15.42
CA VAL A 280 11.47 12.19 14.04
C VAL A 280 10.34 11.80 13.08
N LYS A 281 9.85 10.55 13.14
CA LYS A 281 8.77 10.05 12.28
C LYS A 281 7.50 10.90 12.41
N GLU A 282 7.09 11.24 13.63
CA GLU A 282 5.92 12.10 13.88
C GLU A 282 6.15 13.53 13.36
N THR A 283 7.35 14.09 13.57
CA THR A 283 7.69 15.44 13.10
C THR A 283 7.61 15.51 11.57
N LEU A 284 8.14 14.50 10.87
CA LEU A 284 8.03 14.40 9.40
C LEU A 284 6.57 14.26 8.94
N GLN A 285 5.70 13.59 9.68
CA GLN A 285 4.27 13.54 9.37
C GLN A 285 3.59 14.90 9.56
N LYS A 286 3.88 15.61 10.66
CA LYS A 286 3.37 16.97 10.92
C LYS A 286 3.81 17.95 9.83
N MET A 287 5.04 17.83 9.33
CA MET A 287 5.55 18.65 8.22
C MET A 287 4.73 18.51 6.93
N LYS A 288 4.07 17.37 6.69
CA LYS A 288 3.27 17.15 5.48
C LYS A 288 1.99 18.01 5.46
N VAL A 289 1.46 18.35 6.62
CA VAL A 289 0.20 19.09 6.76
C VAL A 289 0.38 20.53 7.27
N ALA A 290 1.55 20.86 7.82
CA ALA A 290 1.86 22.19 8.34
C ALA A 290 2.03 23.23 7.22
N LYS A 291 1.52 24.45 7.47
CA LYS A 291 1.74 25.62 6.58
C LYS A 291 3.16 26.14 6.70
N ASP A 292 3.62 26.35 7.93
CA ASP A 292 5.02 26.67 8.23
C ASP A 292 5.75 25.39 8.66
N LYS A 293 6.84 25.08 7.96
CA LYS A 293 7.64 23.88 8.15
C LYS A 293 9.00 24.17 8.80
N THR A 294 9.33 25.44 9.02
CA THR A 294 10.70 25.87 9.36
C THR A 294 11.18 25.23 10.67
N GLU A 295 10.43 25.44 11.75
CA GLU A 295 10.74 24.86 13.07
C GLU A 295 10.69 23.33 13.07
N LEU A 296 9.70 22.73 12.39
CA LEU A 296 9.58 21.28 12.31
C LEU A 296 10.75 20.66 11.53
N THR A 297 11.19 21.30 10.45
CA THR A 297 12.33 20.85 9.63
C THR A 297 13.61 20.92 10.44
N LYS A 298 13.85 22.04 11.14
CA LYS A 298 15.00 22.20 12.02
C LYS A 298 15.03 21.13 13.09
N LYS A 299 13.94 20.93 13.83
CA LYS A 299 13.83 19.91 14.88
C LYS A 299 14.06 18.49 14.35
N ALA A 300 13.43 18.14 13.24
CA ALA A 300 13.58 16.81 12.63
C ALA A 300 15.03 16.57 12.16
N LEU A 301 15.66 17.57 11.54
CA LEU A 301 17.03 17.50 11.07
C LEU A 301 18.03 17.35 12.23
N GLU A 302 17.89 18.17 13.29
CA GLU A 302 18.77 18.10 14.47
C GLU A 302 18.71 16.72 15.13
N LEU A 303 17.52 16.16 15.34
CA LEU A 303 17.36 14.81 15.88
C LEU A 303 17.88 13.73 14.92
N ALA A 304 17.59 13.84 13.62
CA ALA A 304 18.06 12.88 12.63
C ALA A 304 19.59 12.83 12.58
N LEU A 305 20.28 13.98 12.63
CA LEU A 305 21.74 14.04 12.69
C LEU A 305 22.29 13.50 14.00
N LYS A 306 21.72 13.93 15.15
CA LYS A 306 22.14 13.48 16.49
C LYS A 306 22.12 11.95 16.63
N TYR A 307 21.10 11.29 16.08
CA TYR A 307 20.95 9.83 16.16
C TYR A 307 21.34 9.08 14.88
N SER A 308 21.90 9.78 13.90
CA SER A 308 22.34 9.24 12.61
C SER A 308 21.23 8.47 11.86
N PHE A 309 20.02 9.02 11.84
CA PHE A 309 18.93 8.52 11.01
C PHE A 309 19.05 9.07 9.59
N VAL A 310 18.93 8.18 8.61
CA VAL A 310 18.70 8.56 7.21
C VAL A 310 17.21 8.77 7.01
N THR A 311 16.85 9.98 6.58
CA THR A 311 15.47 10.46 6.47
C THR A 311 15.32 11.28 5.20
N ASP A 312 14.12 11.77 4.89
CA ASP A 312 13.89 12.70 3.78
C ASP A 312 14.72 14.01 3.90
N LEU A 313 15.30 14.28 5.08
CA LEU A 313 16.12 15.47 5.38
C LEU A 313 17.63 15.19 5.47
N THR A 314 18.07 13.93 5.42
CA THR A 314 19.47 13.53 5.66
C THR A 314 19.92 12.48 4.65
N SER A 315 21.22 12.44 4.35
CA SER A 315 21.79 11.43 3.43
C SER A 315 23.08 10.87 3.99
N LEU A 316 23.32 9.58 3.76
CA LEU A 316 24.57 8.92 4.11
C LEU A 316 25.47 8.90 2.87
N VAL A 317 26.61 9.60 2.93
CA VAL A 317 27.58 9.66 1.84
C VAL A 317 28.82 8.87 2.23
N VAL A 318 29.21 7.91 1.39
CA VAL A 318 30.43 7.12 1.57
C VAL A 318 31.53 7.73 0.70
N VAL A 319 32.61 8.19 1.33
CA VAL A 319 33.77 8.77 0.64
C VAL A 319 34.94 7.78 0.70
N LYS A 320 35.52 7.41 -0.44
CA LYS A 320 36.73 6.60 -0.47
C LYS A 320 37.92 7.46 0.01
N PRO A 321 38.82 6.93 0.87
CA PRO A 321 39.87 7.71 1.53
C PRO A 321 40.85 8.45 0.60
N ASN A 322 40.87 8.14 -0.71
CA ASN A 322 41.72 8.81 -1.71
C ASN A 322 40.95 9.48 -2.87
N CYS A 323 39.62 9.64 -2.78
CA CYS A 323 38.84 10.44 -3.73
C CYS A 323 38.15 11.57 -2.96
N THR A 324 38.59 12.82 -3.17
CA THR A 324 37.92 14.01 -2.61
C THR A 324 36.66 14.44 -3.37
N GLN A 325 36.11 13.57 -4.23
CA GLN A 325 34.83 13.78 -4.92
C GLN A 325 33.94 12.54 -4.83
N SER A 326 32.64 12.77 -4.62
CA SER A 326 31.58 11.78 -4.36
C SER A 326 31.24 10.86 -5.55
N MET A 327 32.01 10.89 -6.64
CA MET A 327 31.93 9.93 -7.74
C MET A 327 33.35 9.74 -8.30
N CYS A 328 34.02 8.64 -7.98
CA CYS A 328 35.21 8.24 -8.76
C CYS A 328 34.67 7.59 -10.05
N PRO A 329 34.86 8.14 -11.26
CA PRO A 329 34.54 7.42 -12.48
C PRO A 329 35.50 6.24 -12.59
N ASP A 330 34.97 5.02 -12.71
CA ASP A 330 35.78 3.85 -13.02
C ASP A 330 36.52 4.11 -14.34
N ARG A 331 37.84 4.13 -14.23
CA ARG A 331 38.75 4.33 -15.34
C ARG A 331 38.74 3.06 -16.19
N TYR A 332 37.74 2.91 -17.05
CA TYR A 332 37.81 1.91 -18.11
C TYR A 332 39.00 2.25 -19.00
N GLN A 333 40.10 1.52 -18.83
CA GLN A 333 41.25 1.56 -19.71
C GLN A 333 40.80 1.07 -21.09
N TYR A 334 40.78 1.98 -22.07
CA TYR A 334 40.69 1.62 -23.47
C TYR A 334 41.90 0.78 -23.85
N LEU A 335 41.67 -0.49 -24.21
CA LEU A 335 42.63 -1.29 -24.96
C LEU A 335 42.83 -0.66 -26.36
N PRO A 336 44.07 -0.57 -26.89
CA PRO A 336 44.30 0.01 -28.21
C PRO A 336 43.72 -0.89 -29.30
N ARG A 337 42.87 -0.34 -30.17
CA ARG A 337 42.50 -1.00 -31.44
C ARG A 337 43.70 -0.99 -32.37
N LEU A 338 44.12 -2.18 -32.82
CA LEU A 338 44.98 -2.37 -33.98
C LEU A 338 44.31 -1.74 -35.21
N GLY A 339 44.96 -0.71 -35.77
CA GLY A 339 44.51 -0.03 -36.97
C GLY A 339 44.82 -0.84 -38.22
N THR A 340 43.81 -1.06 -39.05
CA THR A 340 43.99 -1.30 -40.48
C THR A 340 43.65 -0.02 -41.24
N THR A 341 44.62 0.40 -42.03
CA THR A 341 44.70 1.57 -42.89
C THR A 341 43.63 1.65 -43.97
N SER A 342 43.07 2.84 -44.19
CA SER A 342 42.72 3.30 -45.54
C SER A 342 42.69 4.84 -45.59
N GLN A 343 43.44 5.37 -46.56
CA GLN A 343 43.73 6.78 -46.83
C GLN A 343 42.50 7.62 -47.27
N PRO A 344 42.63 8.97 -47.28
CA PRO A 344 41.53 9.90 -47.54
C PRO A 344 41.46 10.38 -49.00
N ALA A 345 40.27 10.76 -49.45
CA ALA A 345 40.05 11.65 -50.60
C ALA A 345 39.07 12.76 -50.17
N ARG A 346 39.54 13.98 -49.90
CA ARG A 346 39.73 15.14 -50.80
C ARG A 346 38.42 15.74 -51.36
N SER A 347 38.05 16.91 -50.81
CA SER A 347 37.62 18.16 -51.49
C SER A 347 37.01 19.09 -50.41
N GLY A 348 37.61 20.22 -50.01
CA GLY A 348 37.73 21.47 -50.80
C GLY A 348 36.33 21.98 -51.13
N GLY A 349 35.73 23.02 -50.54
CA GLY A 349 36.23 24.22 -49.90
C GLY A 349 35.57 25.41 -50.61
N ARG A 350 34.75 26.22 -49.92
CA ARG A 350 34.59 27.67 -50.19
C ARG A 350 33.68 28.36 -49.17
N ARG A 351 34.20 29.49 -48.68
CA ARG A 351 33.56 30.49 -47.81
C ARG A 351 32.63 31.40 -48.62
N GLY A 352 31.58 31.90 -47.97
CA GLY A 352 30.80 33.06 -48.44
C GLY A 352 29.94 33.68 -47.32
N ARG A 353 30.28 34.92 -46.94
CA ARG A 353 29.52 35.91 -46.14
C ARG A 353 28.07 36.09 -46.70
N THR A 354 27.02 36.61 -46.04
CA THR A 354 26.87 37.80 -45.17
C THR A 354 25.41 37.92 -44.65
N ARG A 355 25.23 38.52 -43.46
CA ARG A 355 24.15 39.41 -42.92
C ARG A 355 22.66 39.28 -43.36
N SER A 356 21.82 38.93 -42.37
CA SER A 356 20.63 39.63 -41.79
C SER A 356 19.73 40.50 -42.70
N ARG A 357 18.40 40.22 -42.75
CA ARG A 357 17.32 40.96 -42.04
C ARG A 357 15.88 40.46 -42.37
N THR A 358 15.05 40.37 -41.32
CA THR A 358 13.58 40.64 -41.20
C THR A 358 12.46 39.77 -41.82
N LYS A 359 11.62 39.29 -40.88
CA LYS A 359 10.13 39.27 -40.78
C LYS A 359 9.25 38.35 -41.66
N SER A 360 8.36 37.67 -40.92
CA SER A 360 6.89 37.56 -41.14
C SER A 360 6.31 36.29 -41.79
N ARG A 361 5.54 35.56 -40.93
CA ARG A 361 4.17 35.03 -41.14
C ARG A 361 3.99 33.67 -41.85
N PHE A 362 3.70 32.66 -41.01
CA PHE A 362 2.69 31.59 -41.12
C PHE A 362 2.00 31.35 -42.49
N GLN A 363 2.14 30.14 -43.07
CA GLN A 363 1.16 29.03 -42.95
C GLN A 363 1.60 27.76 -43.73
N ASN A 364 1.38 26.61 -43.07
CA ASN A 364 0.99 25.27 -43.53
C ASN A 364 1.82 24.40 -44.51
N SER A 365 1.88 23.12 -44.09
CA SER A 365 1.87 21.83 -44.81
C SER A 365 3.18 21.22 -45.35
N HIS A 366 3.54 20.09 -44.70
CA HIS A 366 4.28 18.86 -45.07
C HIS A 366 5.34 18.88 -46.21
N PRO A 367 6.49 18.19 -46.02
CA PRO A 367 6.52 16.76 -46.40
C PRO A 367 7.39 15.81 -45.54
N ALA A 368 7.01 14.55 -45.72
CA ALA A 368 7.65 13.25 -45.55
C ALA A 368 9.19 13.13 -45.33
N THR A 369 9.50 12.19 -44.42
CA THR A 369 10.61 11.21 -44.37
C THR A 369 12.07 11.67 -44.34
N GLU A 370 12.74 11.37 -43.22
CA GLU A 370 14.01 10.63 -43.26
C GLU A 370 14.16 9.72 -42.04
N THR A 371 14.55 8.49 -42.33
CA THR A 371 14.62 7.30 -41.49
C THR A 371 15.74 7.35 -40.46
N VAL A 372 15.42 7.13 -39.18
CA VAL A 372 16.40 6.78 -38.14
C VAL A 372 16.24 5.31 -37.77
N LYS A 373 17.29 4.54 -38.06
CA LYS A 373 17.44 3.12 -37.74
C LYS A 373 17.33 2.91 -36.22
N ARG A 374 16.30 2.16 -35.82
CA ARG A 374 16.14 1.61 -34.47
C ARG A 374 17.11 0.43 -34.33
N VAL A 375 18.06 0.54 -33.42
CA VAL A 375 18.86 -0.59 -32.94
C VAL A 375 17.95 -1.45 -32.05
N THR A 376 17.66 -2.66 -32.50
CA THR A 376 17.00 -3.71 -31.72
C THR A 376 17.99 -4.29 -30.70
N PRO A 377 17.62 -4.45 -29.42
CA PRO A 377 18.27 -5.42 -28.56
C PRO A 377 17.87 -6.82 -28.99
N ALA A 378 18.85 -7.71 -28.99
CA ALA A 378 18.72 -9.10 -29.38
C ALA A 378 17.63 -9.83 -28.59
N THR A 379 16.83 -10.58 -29.33
CA THR A 379 15.94 -11.63 -28.83
C THR A 379 16.79 -12.69 -28.12
N SER A 380 16.83 -12.65 -26.79
CA SER A 380 17.11 -13.85 -26.01
C SER A 380 15.84 -14.70 -26.04
N THR A 381 15.90 -15.81 -26.76
CA THR A 381 14.93 -16.90 -26.68
C THR A 381 14.84 -17.36 -25.24
N GLU A 382 13.81 -16.92 -24.51
CA GLU A 382 13.39 -17.57 -23.28
C GLU A 382 12.76 -18.92 -23.65
N THR A 383 13.51 -19.99 -23.38
CA THR A 383 12.95 -21.34 -23.27
C THR A 383 11.96 -21.38 -22.10
N PRO A 384 10.73 -21.89 -22.29
CA PRO A 384 9.80 -22.06 -21.18
C PRO A 384 10.29 -23.21 -20.30
N ILE A 385 10.51 -22.95 -19.01
CA ILE A 385 10.73 -24.00 -18.01
C ILE A 385 9.57 -23.99 -17.03
N ASN A 386 8.97 -25.17 -16.87
CA ASN A 386 7.98 -25.61 -15.86
C ASN A 386 6.54 -25.08 -15.90
N SER A 387 5.85 -25.27 -17.03
CA SER A 387 4.40 -25.07 -17.14
C SER A 387 3.54 -26.04 -16.29
N ASN A 388 4.11 -27.14 -15.78
CA ASN A 388 3.33 -28.14 -15.03
C ASN A 388 3.37 -27.98 -13.49
N LEU A 389 4.40 -27.32 -12.93
CA LEU A 389 4.51 -27.16 -11.47
C LEU A 389 3.69 -25.99 -10.95
N ASP A 390 3.66 -24.87 -11.67
CA ASP A 390 2.93 -23.65 -11.25
C ASP A 390 1.41 -23.89 -11.19
N GLY A 391 0.89 -24.73 -12.09
CA GLY A 391 -0.52 -25.16 -12.07
C GLY A 391 -0.88 -26.08 -10.90
N SER A 392 0.08 -26.86 -10.41
CA SER A 392 -0.13 -27.86 -9.35
C SER A 392 0.18 -27.32 -7.94
N LEU A 393 1.14 -26.40 -7.83
CA LEU A 393 1.58 -25.77 -6.59
C LEU A 393 1.41 -24.25 -6.71
N LYS A 394 0.20 -23.75 -6.46
CA LYS A 394 -0.16 -22.33 -6.61
C LYS A 394 0.70 -21.35 -5.79
N TRP A 395 1.36 -21.83 -4.74
CA TRP A 395 2.25 -21.02 -3.90
C TRP A 395 3.67 -20.90 -4.47
N LEU A 396 4.05 -21.74 -5.44
CA LEU A 396 5.44 -21.89 -5.87
C LEU A 396 5.97 -20.63 -6.56
N SER A 397 5.20 -20.05 -7.48
CA SER A 397 5.56 -18.80 -8.16
C SER A 397 5.75 -17.63 -7.20
N ALA A 398 4.95 -17.57 -6.12
CA ALA A 398 5.08 -16.55 -5.08
C ALA A 398 6.29 -16.77 -4.14
N ALA A 399 6.82 -18.00 -4.06
CA ALA A 399 7.95 -18.35 -3.20
C ALA A 399 9.32 -18.23 -3.88
N LEU A 400 9.36 -18.05 -5.20
CA LEU A 400 10.59 -17.94 -5.98
C LEU A 400 11.19 -16.54 -5.96
N SER A 401 12.52 -16.47 -5.87
CA SER A 401 13.28 -15.24 -6.09
C SER A 401 13.35 -14.85 -7.57
N GLU A 402 13.82 -13.63 -7.86
CA GLU A 402 14.08 -13.16 -9.24
C GLU A 402 15.00 -14.11 -10.03
N ASN A 403 15.88 -14.85 -9.33
CA ASN A 403 16.81 -15.83 -9.92
C ASN A 403 16.23 -17.26 -9.97
N LYS A 404 14.92 -17.45 -9.77
CA LYS A 404 14.23 -18.75 -9.72
C LYS A 404 14.79 -19.70 -8.65
N THR A 405 15.19 -19.15 -7.49
CA THR A 405 15.64 -19.93 -6.33
C THR A 405 14.62 -19.88 -5.19
N LEU A 406 14.55 -20.95 -4.40
CA LEU A 406 13.77 -21.02 -3.16
C LEU A 406 14.68 -20.73 -1.96
N SER A 407 14.19 -19.91 -1.03
CA SER A 407 14.88 -19.58 0.22
C SER A 407 14.46 -20.54 1.35
N LEU A 408 15.32 -21.51 1.65
CA LEU A 408 15.17 -22.44 2.77
C LEU A 408 16.03 -21.98 3.95
N PRO A 409 15.78 -22.45 5.19
CA PRO A 409 16.62 -22.12 6.35
C PRO A 409 18.11 -22.44 6.15
N SER A 410 18.42 -23.40 5.28
CA SER A 410 19.78 -23.85 4.95
C SER A 410 20.44 -23.07 3.80
N GLY A 411 19.75 -22.15 3.13
CA GLY A 411 20.29 -21.37 2.00
C GLY A 411 19.32 -21.17 0.84
N GLN A 412 19.84 -20.71 -0.30
CA GLN A 412 19.07 -20.55 -1.54
C GLN A 412 19.37 -21.67 -2.52
N PHE A 413 18.32 -22.30 -3.06
CA PHE A 413 18.44 -23.49 -3.89
C PHE A 413 17.61 -23.39 -5.18
N LYS A 414 18.12 -23.93 -6.28
CA LYS A 414 17.44 -23.93 -7.59
C LYS A 414 16.38 -25.04 -7.65
N LEU A 415 15.34 -24.88 -8.47
CA LEU A 415 14.30 -25.91 -8.65
C LEU A 415 14.73 -27.11 -9.53
N GLY A 416 15.81 -26.97 -10.29
CA GLY A 416 16.21 -27.92 -11.32
C GLY A 416 15.41 -27.74 -12.61
N GLU A 417 16.06 -27.92 -13.76
CA GLU A 417 15.41 -27.85 -15.07
C GLU A 417 14.73 -29.18 -15.43
N ASP A 418 13.83 -29.19 -16.41
CA ASP A 418 13.04 -30.38 -16.76
C ASP A 418 13.90 -31.55 -17.26
N SER A 419 15.06 -31.26 -17.85
CA SER A 419 16.06 -32.23 -18.32
C SER A 419 16.94 -32.84 -17.21
N LEU A 420 16.99 -32.25 -16.01
CA LEU A 420 17.79 -32.79 -14.90
C LEU A 420 17.12 -34.06 -14.33
N LYS A 421 17.90 -35.15 -14.33
CA LYS A 421 17.61 -36.38 -13.58
C LYS A 421 18.65 -36.52 -12.48
N ILE A 422 18.23 -36.33 -11.24
CA ILE A 422 19.07 -36.53 -10.06
C ILE A 422 18.62 -37.83 -9.40
N THR A 423 19.54 -38.78 -9.23
CA THR A 423 19.27 -39.98 -8.44
C THR A 423 19.05 -39.60 -6.97
N PRO A 424 17.95 -40.02 -6.34
CA PRO A 424 17.67 -39.73 -4.93
C PRO A 424 18.78 -40.33 -4.04
N THR A 425 19.56 -39.50 -3.36
CA THR A 425 20.74 -39.96 -2.59
C THR A 425 20.54 -40.01 -1.08
N GLU A 426 19.54 -39.32 -0.54
CA GLU A 426 19.38 -39.15 0.91
C GLU A 426 17.99 -39.56 1.38
N THR A 427 17.93 -40.45 2.36
CA THR A 427 16.70 -40.80 3.08
C THR A 427 16.28 -39.67 4.01
N CYS A 428 14.99 -39.35 4.02
CA CYS A 428 14.42 -38.28 4.83
C CYS A 428 13.38 -38.84 5.81
N SER A 429 13.31 -38.23 7.00
CA SER A 429 12.65 -38.84 8.16
C SER A 429 11.12 -38.94 8.04
N LYS A 430 10.45 -37.99 7.38
CA LYS A 430 8.99 -37.98 7.21
C LYS A 430 8.55 -37.28 5.92
N THR A 431 7.71 -37.94 5.14
CA THR A 431 6.96 -37.35 4.02
C THR A 431 5.72 -36.63 4.54
N PRO A 432 5.06 -35.79 3.73
CA PRO A 432 3.75 -35.22 4.04
C PRO A 432 2.64 -36.25 4.35
N GLU A 433 2.87 -37.53 4.05
CA GLU A 433 1.98 -38.66 4.35
C GLU A 433 2.34 -39.38 5.66
N GLY A 434 3.40 -38.94 6.34
CA GLY A 434 3.83 -39.47 7.64
C GLY A 434 4.74 -40.71 7.59
N LYS A 435 5.11 -41.18 6.40
CA LYS A 435 6.04 -42.32 6.20
C LYS A 435 7.47 -41.85 5.95
N GLU A 436 8.46 -42.74 6.05
CA GLU A 436 9.83 -42.46 5.60
C GLU A 436 9.89 -42.30 4.07
N GLY A 437 10.81 -41.46 3.60
CA GLY A 437 10.92 -41.15 2.17
C GLY A 437 12.36 -40.99 1.69
N VAL A 438 12.49 -40.57 0.44
CA VAL A 438 13.75 -40.20 -0.20
C VAL A 438 13.65 -38.78 -0.74
N CYS A 439 14.70 -38.00 -0.50
CA CYS A 439 14.79 -36.65 -1.01
C CYS A 439 14.80 -36.67 -2.55
N SER A 440 13.80 -36.04 -3.16
CA SER A 440 13.61 -36.01 -4.62
C SER A 440 13.28 -34.59 -5.09
N LEU A 441 13.52 -34.28 -6.38
CA LEU A 441 13.09 -32.99 -6.92
C LEU A 441 11.57 -32.86 -6.79
N ILE A 442 11.09 -31.63 -6.57
CA ILE A 442 9.66 -31.36 -6.37
C ILE A 442 8.84 -31.92 -7.54
N LYS A 443 9.32 -31.71 -8.77
CA LYS A 443 8.66 -32.22 -9.99
C LYS A 443 8.54 -33.75 -10.06
N ASP A 444 9.43 -34.46 -9.40
CA ASP A 444 9.48 -35.93 -9.43
C ASP A 444 8.63 -36.57 -8.32
N CYS A 445 7.90 -35.75 -7.53
CA CYS A 445 7.04 -36.20 -6.44
C CYS A 445 5.60 -35.63 -6.49
N PRO A 446 4.83 -35.85 -7.56
CA PRO A 446 3.49 -35.27 -7.71
C PRO A 446 2.48 -35.75 -6.66
N GLN A 447 2.68 -36.94 -6.07
CA GLN A 447 1.76 -37.53 -5.09
C GLN A 447 1.58 -36.67 -3.83
N VAL A 448 2.60 -35.89 -3.45
CA VAL A 448 2.52 -35.03 -2.26
C VAL A 448 1.96 -33.64 -2.56
N PHE A 449 1.71 -33.27 -3.83
CA PHE A 449 1.32 -31.90 -4.21
C PHE A 449 0.03 -31.44 -3.53
N SER A 450 -0.94 -32.34 -3.35
CA SER A 450 -2.20 -32.03 -2.65
C SER A 450 -2.01 -31.64 -1.18
N LYS A 451 -0.89 -32.04 -0.56
CA LYS A 451 -0.55 -31.75 0.84
C LYS A 451 0.36 -30.54 0.99
N LEU A 452 1.09 -30.17 -0.05
CA LEU A 452 1.93 -28.96 -0.10
C LEU A 452 1.05 -27.74 -0.39
N THR A 453 0.20 -27.34 0.56
CA THR A 453 -0.80 -26.28 0.36
C THR A 453 -0.21 -24.87 0.33
N ASN A 454 0.94 -24.65 0.97
CA ASN A 454 1.65 -23.36 1.00
C ASN A 454 3.16 -23.55 1.24
N PHE A 455 3.93 -22.47 1.12
CA PHE A 455 5.38 -22.50 1.27
C PHE A 455 5.86 -22.91 2.68
N GLU A 456 5.14 -22.54 3.74
CA GLU A 456 5.51 -22.93 5.11
C GLU A 456 5.32 -24.44 5.33
N VAL A 457 4.26 -25.02 4.78
CA VAL A 457 4.05 -26.48 4.77
C VAL A 457 5.10 -27.18 3.93
N TYR A 458 5.55 -26.59 2.82
CA TYR A 458 6.66 -27.15 2.05
C TYR A 458 7.97 -27.15 2.84
N LYS A 459 8.29 -26.07 3.57
CA LYS A 459 9.53 -25.99 4.35
C LYS A 459 9.69 -27.14 5.34
N THR A 460 8.60 -27.62 5.94
CA THR A 460 8.65 -28.71 6.93
C THR A 460 9.05 -30.06 6.33
N PHE A 461 8.90 -30.22 5.01
CA PHE A 461 9.24 -31.46 4.29
C PHE A 461 10.31 -31.25 3.21
N SER A 462 10.92 -30.08 3.19
CA SER A 462 11.94 -29.73 2.19
C SER A 462 13.26 -30.42 2.51
N CYS A 463 14.02 -30.72 1.47
CA CYS A 463 15.35 -31.32 1.56
C CYS A 463 16.25 -30.71 0.46
N VAL A 464 17.55 -30.90 0.58
CA VAL A 464 18.53 -30.30 -0.34
C VAL A 464 19.23 -31.39 -1.13
N LEU A 465 19.18 -31.30 -2.45
CA LEU A 465 19.84 -32.23 -3.35
C LEU A 465 21.15 -31.65 -3.87
N GLN A 466 22.23 -32.42 -3.75
CA GLN A 466 23.57 -32.08 -4.24
C GLN A 466 24.07 -30.69 -3.79
N LYS A 467 23.56 -30.17 -2.66
CA LYS A 467 23.83 -28.82 -2.12
C LYS A 467 23.43 -27.66 -3.04
N GLU A 468 22.73 -27.91 -4.14
CA GLU A 468 22.37 -26.89 -5.13
C GLU A 468 20.86 -26.81 -5.40
N TYR A 469 20.13 -27.92 -5.23
CA TYR A 469 18.73 -28.02 -5.65
C TYR A 469 17.76 -28.20 -4.48
N ALA A 470 16.59 -27.58 -4.61
CA ALA A 470 15.47 -27.70 -3.68
C ALA A 470 14.69 -28.98 -3.98
N GLY A 471 14.55 -29.85 -2.98
CA GLY A 471 13.79 -31.09 -3.06
C GLY A 471 12.71 -31.20 -1.98
N VAL A 472 11.90 -32.25 -2.08
CA VAL A 472 10.89 -32.63 -1.10
C VAL A 472 11.09 -34.08 -0.69
N CYS A 473 10.79 -34.38 0.57
CA CYS A 473 10.78 -35.75 1.07
C CYS A 473 9.64 -36.55 0.43
N CYS A 474 10.00 -37.48 -0.47
CA CYS A 474 9.08 -38.21 -1.31
C CYS A 474 8.91 -39.67 -0.86
N PRO A 475 7.70 -40.25 -0.81
CA PRO A 475 7.52 -41.68 -0.49
C PRO A 475 8.34 -42.60 -1.42
N LYS A 476 8.92 -43.68 -0.86
CA LYS A 476 9.62 -44.71 -1.66
C LYS A 476 8.63 -45.35 -2.65
N LYS A 477 9.07 -45.58 -3.89
CA LYS A 477 8.22 -46.02 -5.02
C LYS A 477 7.60 -47.43 -4.87
N ASP A 478 7.89 -48.16 -3.78
CA ASP A 478 7.46 -49.55 -3.58
C ASP A 478 6.37 -49.76 -2.52
N GLU A 479 5.61 -48.72 -2.14
CA GLU A 479 4.45 -48.88 -1.23
C GLU A 479 3.21 -48.08 -1.65
N VAL A 480 2.88 -48.09 -2.94
CA VAL A 480 1.56 -47.62 -3.42
C VAL A 480 0.87 -48.77 -4.15
N ALA A 481 0.54 -49.81 -3.40
CA ALA A 481 -0.46 -50.83 -3.74
C ALA A 481 -0.88 -51.57 -2.46
N ALA A 482 -1.79 -50.96 -1.68
CA ALA A 482 -2.76 -51.63 -0.81
C ALA A 482 -3.81 -50.61 -0.37
#